data_AF-A0A2V7GMA3-F1
#
_entry.id   AF-A0A2V7GMA3-F1
#
_cell.length_a   1.000
_cell.length_b   1.000
_cell.length_c   1.000
_cell.angle_alpha   90.00
_cell.angle_beta   90.00
_cell.angle_gamma   90.00
#
_symmetry.space_group_name_H-M   'P 1'
#
loop_
_entity.id
_entity.type
_entity.pdbx_description
1 polymer ?
#
loop_
_entity_poly.entity_id
_entity_poly.type
_entity_poly.pdbx_seq_one_letter_code
_entity_poly.pdbx_strand_id
1 'polypeptide(L)'
;MLAPGLRLASIRLSEGRFALLLVLPALLGIFVVVVFPLLYSLWLSFTDVNLLRTTGPAIELFGVRVPLFRWVGLQNYARIFADPLYWS
;
A
#
# COMPACT_ATOMS: atom_id res chain seq x y z
N MET A 1 53.84 -11.25 -27.40
CA MET A 1 53.44 -10.43 -26.23
C MET A 1 52.00 -9.98 -26.46
N LEU A 2 51.00 -10.64 -25.86
CA LEU A 2 49.59 -10.18 -25.89
C LEU A 2 49.23 -9.63 -24.51
N ALA A 3 48.70 -8.42 -24.47
CA ALA A 3 48.20 -7.77 -23.25
C ALA A 3 47.02 -8.58 -22.66
N PRO A 4 46.93 -8.73 -21.32
CA PRO A 4 45.82 -9.41 -20.70
C PRO A 4 44.57 -8.54 -20.87
N GLY A 5 43.58 -9.08 -21.59
CA GLY A 5 42.28 -8.44 -21.78
C GLY A 5 41.67 -8.08 -20.44
N LEU A 6 41.27 -6.81 -20.31
CA LEU A 6 40.47 -6.30 -19.20
C LEU A 6 39.21 -7.17 -19.10
N ARG A 7 39.19 -8.07 -18.12
CA ARG A 7 37.97 -8.79 -17.73
C ARG A 7 37.04 -7.73 -17.13
N LEU A 8 36.17 -7.17 -17.96
CA LEU A 8 34.99 -6.47 -17.48
C LEU A 8 34.26 -7.47 -16.59
N ALA A 9 34.34 -7.25 -15.28
CA ALA A 9 33.64 -8.07 -14.31
C ALA A 9 32.14 -7.91 -14.62
N SER A 10 31.57 -8.86 -15.36
CA SER A 10 30.14 -8.86 -15.64
C SER A 10 29.47 -9.05 -14.28
N ILE A 11 28.78 -8.02 -13.80
CA ILE A 11 27.90 -8.13 -12.64
C ILE A 11 26.77 -9.05 -13.08
N ARG A 12 26.95 -10.36 -12.91
CA ARG A 12 25.86 -11.33 -13.03
C ARG A 12 24.96 -11.10 -11.84
N LEU A 13 24.03 -10.15 -11.96
CA LEU A 13 22.82 -10.22 -11.15
C LEU A 13 22.28 -11.63 -11.34
N SER A 14 22.05 -12.35 -10.24
CA SER A 14 21.31 -13.61 -10.28
C SER A 14 20.08 -13.38 -11.16
N GLU A 15 19.86 -14.24 -12.16
CA GLU A 15 18.82 -14.07 -13.18
C GLU A 15 17.45 -13.70 -12.58
N GLY A 16 17.13 -14.25 -11.40
CA GLY A 16 15.91 -13.90 -10.64
C GLY A 16 15.86 -12.45 -10.16
N ARG A 17 16.97 -11.84 -9.74
CA ARG A 17 17.02 -10.41 -9.37
C ARG A 17 16.83 -9.51 -10.58
N PHE A 18 17.41 -9.88 -11.71
CA PHE A 18 17.24 -9.12 -12.96
C PHE A 18 15.78 -9.18 -13.45
N ALA A 19 15.18 -10.38 -13.45
CA ALA A 19 13.76 -10.55 -13.76
C ALA A 19 12.85 -9.77 -12.81
N LEU A 20 13.13 -9.79 -11.50
CA LEU A 20 12.37 -9.03 -10.52
C LEU A 20 12.45 -7.53 -10.79
N LEU A 21 13.63 -6.98 -11.08
CA LEU A 21 13.80 -5.55 -11.38
C LEU A 21 13.01 -5.12 -12.62
N LEU A 22 12.91 -5.97 -13.63
CA LEU A 22 12.11 -5.70 -14.84
C LEU A 22 10.61 -5.67 -14.56
N VAL A 23 10.12 -6.56 -13.67
CA VAL A 23 8.69 -6.68 -13.36
C VAL A 23 8.27 -5.76 -12.20
N LEU A 24 9.22 -5.30 -11.38
CA LEU A 24 9.00 -4.40 -10.25
C LEU A 24 8.13 -3.17 -10.57
N PRO A 25 8.34 -2.41 -11.67
CA PRO A 25 7.48 -1.26 -11.96
C PRO A 25 6.01 -1.65 -12.17
N ALA A 26 5.75 -2.81 -12.81
CA ALA A 26 4.38 -3.31 -12.96
C ALA A 26 3.78 -3.72 -11.61
N LEU A 27 4.56 -4.41 -10.76
CA LEU A 27 4.13 -4.77 -9.40
C LEU A 27 3.85 -3.54 -8.53
N LEU A 28 4.68 -2.52 -8.62
CA LEU A 28 4.47 -1.26 -7.91
C LEU A 28 3.19 -0.57 -8.39
N GLY A 29 2.94 -0.54 -9.70
CA GLY A 29 1.69 -0.02 -10.25
C GLY A 29 0.45 -0.76 -9.71
N ILE A 30 0.47 -2.09 -9.75
CA ILE A 30 -0.60 -2.92 -9.18
C ILE A 30 -0.77 -2.65 -7.68
N PHE A 31 0.34 -2.56 -6.94
CA PHE A 31 0.30 -2.31 -5.51
C PHE A 31 -0.36 -0.96 -5.19
N VAL A 32 0.05 0.11 -5.86
CA VAL A 32 -0.49 1.46 -5.64
C VAL A 32 -1.97 1.57 -6.02
N VAL A 33 -2.37 0.94 -7.13
CA VAL A 33 -3.73 1.12 -7.68
C VAL A 33 -4.73 0.15 -7.09
N VAL A 34 -4.32 -1.06 -6.69
CA VAL A 34 -5.24 -2.13 -6.26
C VAL A 34 -5.02 -2.47 -4.80
N VAL A 35 -3.80 -2.85 -4.44
CA VAL A 35 -3.53 -3.39 -3.10
C VAL A 35 -3.66 -2.30 -2.03
N PHE A 36 -3.11 -1.11 -2.30
CA PHE A 36 -3.15 0.03 -1.39
C PHE A 36 -4.58 0.46 -1.04
N PRO A 37 -5.50 0.76 -2.00
CA PRO A 37 -6.85 1.17 -1.64
C PRO A 37 -7.64 0.06 -0.92
N LEU A 38 -7.39 -1.22 -1.23
CA LEU A 38 -8.02 -2.33 -0.50
C LEU A 38 -7.54 -2.40 0.95
N LEU A 39 -6.23 -2.31 1.19
CA LEU A 39 -5.67 -2.29 2.54
C LEU A 39 -6.12 -1.06 3.32
N TYR A 40 -6.19 0.11 2.66
CA TYR A 40 -6.69 1.32 3.28
C TYR A 40 -8.16 1.22 3.64
N SER A 41 -9.01 0.69 2.74
CA SER A 41 -10.43 0.42 3.02
C SER A 41 -10.62 -0.54 4.19
N LEU A 42 -9.82 -1.61 4.24
CA LEU A 42 -9.82 -2.52 5.38
C LEU A 42 -9.40 -1.79 6.67
N TRP A 43 -8.32 -1.00 6.63
CA TRP A 43 -7.88 -0.20 7.78
C TRP A 43 -8.97 0.76 8.25
N LEU A 44 -9.67 1.43 7.33
CA LEU A 44 -10.76 2.36 7.65
C LEU A 44 -11.88 1.69 8.46
N SER A 45 -12.17 0.41 8.21
CA SER A 45 -13.16 -0.34 8.98
C SER A 45 -12.85 -0.43 10.48
N PHE A 46 -11.59 -0.26 10.87
CA PHE A 46 -11.14 -0.23 12.27
C PHE A 46 -10.95 1.18 12.82
N THR A 47 -11.36 2.20 12.07
CA THR A 47 -11.17 3.61 12.44
C THR A 47 -12.49 4.37 12.52
N ASP A 48 -12.47 5.47 13.26
CA ASP A 48 -13.60 6.38 13.41
C ASP A 48 -13.62 7.37 12.25
N VAL A 49 -14.24 6.96 11.13
CA VAL A 49 -14.31 7.76 9.90
C VAL A 49 -15.44 8.77 10.01
N ASN A 50 -15.08 10.05 9.99
CA ASN A 50 -16.03 11.15 9.89
C ASN A 50 -15.67 12.04 8.70
N LEU A 51 -16.42 11.90 7.60
CA LEU A 51 -16.18 12.64 6.35
C LEU A 51 -16.43 14.14 6.48
N LEU A 52 -17.22 14.57 7.47
CA LEU A 52 -17.47 15.98 7.76
C LEU A 52 -16.27 16.63 8.47
N ARG A 53 -15.38 15.83 9.05
CA ARG A 53 -14.15 16.29 9.66
C ARG A 53 -13.03 16.29 8.62
N THR A 54 -13.00 17.35 7.80
CA THR A 54 -11.98 17.57 6.76
C THR A 54 -10.65 18.11 7.32
N THR A 55 -10.61 18.47 8.60
CA THR A 55 -9.42 18.90 9.32
C THR A 55 -8.86 17.76 10.16
N GLY A 56 -7.64 17.31 9.85
CA GLY A 56 -7.00 16.20 10.55
C GLY A 56 -5.65 15.82 9.96
N PRO A 57 -4.90 14.94 10.66
CA PRO A 57 -3.63 14.41 10.17
C PRO A 57 -3.87 13.66 8.85
N ALA A 58 -3.00 13.90 7.89
CA ALA A 58 -3.03 13.22 6.60
C ALA A 58 -1.60 13.02 6.11
N ILE A 59 -1.42 11.98 5.31
CA ILE A 59 -0.17 11.74 4.59
C ILE A 59 -0.36 12.29 3.18
N GLU A 60 0.58 13.09 2.70
CA GLU A 60 0.61 13.55 1.32
C GLU A 60 1.55 12.65 0.51
N LEU A 61 1.00 12.00 -0.51
CA LEU A 61 1.74 11.10 -1.39
C LEU A 61 1.43 11.47 -2.85
N PHE A 62 2.44 11.89 -3.60
CA PHE A 62 2.31 12.22 -5.03
C PHE A 62 1.16 13.20 -5.35
N GLY A 63 0.93 14.19 -4.48
CA GLY A 63 -0.17 15.17 -4.63
C GLY A 63 -1.54 14.68 -4.15
N VAL A 64 -1.63 13.45 -3.65
CA VAL A 64 -2.84 12.87 -3.06
C VAL A 64 -2.77 12.97 -1.53
N ARG A 65 -3.82 13.54 -0.93
CA ARG A 65 -3.97 13.61 0.52
C ARG A 65 -4.73 12.40 1.04
N VAL A 66 -4.07 11.57 1.84
CA VAL A 66 -4.63 10.37 2.47
C VAL A 66 -4.91 10.66 3.96
N PRO A 67 -6.17 10.85 4.37
CA PRO A 67 -6.50 11.19 5.75
C PRO A 67 -6.22 10.03 6.71
N LEU A 68 -5.78 10.36 7.92
CA LEU A 68 -5.58 9.40 9.01
C LEU A 68 -6.68 9.61 10.06
N PHE A 69 -7.48 8.57 10.26
CA PHE A 69 -8.54 8.55 11.25
C PHE A 69 -8.09 7.90 12.56
N ARG A 70 -8.82 8.18 13.63
CA ARG A 70 -8.56 7.59 14.95
C ARG A 70 -8.84 6.09 14.90
N TRP A 71 -7.84 5.28 15.24
CA TRP A 71 -8.03 3.84 15.43
C TRP A 71 -9.01 3.59 16.57
N VAL A 72 -10.05 2.80 16.30
CA VAL A 72 -10.95 2.31 17.33
C VAL A 72 -10.71 0.83 17.57
N GLY A 73 -10.52 0.03 16.53
CA GLY A 73 -10.49 -1.43 16.63
C GLY A 73 -11.80 -2.04 16.13
N LEU A 74 -12.35 -3.02 16.85
CA LEU A 74 -13.55 -3.77 16.43
C LEU A 74 -14.90 -3.11 16.77
N GLN A 75 -14.89 -1.89 17.30
CA GLN A 75 -16.06 -1.18 17.82
C GLN A 75 -17.08 -0.92 16.71
N ASN A 76 -16.62 -0.62 15.49
CA ASN A 76 -17.50 -0.44 14.34
C ASN A 76 -18.28 -1.72 14.04
N TYR A 77 -17.59 -2.87 14.05
CA TYR A 77 -18.22 -4.17 13.86
C TYR A 77 -19.20 -4.48 14.99
N ALA A 78 -18.79 -4.32 16.26
CA ALA A 78 -19.66 -4.56 17.41
C ALA A 78 -20.95 -3.73 17.35
N ARG A 79 -20.89 -2.46 16.91
CA ARG A 79 -22.07 -1.61 16.71
C ARG A 79 -22.99 -2.17 15.63
N ILE A 80 -22.45 -2.55 14.48
CA ILE A 80 -23.22 -3.11 13.36
C ILE A 80 -23.92 -4.41 13.78
N PHE A 81 -23.19 -5.33 14.43
CA PHE A 81 -23.77 -6.59 14.89
C PHE A 81 -24.88 -6.39 15.94
N ALA A 82 -24.78 -5.33 16.75
CA ALA A 82 -25.79 -5.00 17.76
C ALA A 82 -26.96 -4.14 17.23
N ASP A 83 -26.88 -3.63 15.99
CA ASP A 83 -27.90 -2.78 15.41
C ASP A 83 -29.06 -3.62 14.83
N PRO A 84 -30.28 -3.54 15.38
CA PRO A 84 -31.42 -4.29 14.85
C PRO A 84 -31.76 -3.93 13.40
N LEU A 85 -31.53 -2.69 12.98
CA LEU A 85 -31.81 -2.23 11.61
C LEU A 85 -30.89 -2.86 10.58
N TYR A 86 -29.72 -3.35 10.99
CA TYR A 86 -28.80 -4.02 10.09
C TYR A 86 -29.31 -5.41 9.65
N TRP A 87 -30.18 -6.03 10.46
CA TRP A 87 -30.68 -7.39 10.24
C TRP A 87 -32.14 -7.47 9.78
N SER A 88 -32.87 -6.35 9.80
CA SER A 88 -34.27 -6.25 9.35
C SER A 88 -34.38 -5.97 7.86
#